data_AF-A0AA38HSY1-F1
#
_entry.id   AF-A0AA38HSY1-F1
#
_cell.length_a   1.000
_cell.length_b   1.000
_cell.length_c   1.000
_cell.angle_alpha   90.00
_cell.angle_beta   90.00
_cell.angle_gamma   90.00
#
_symmetry.space_group_name_H-M   'P 1'
#
loop_
_entity.id
_entity.type
_entity.pdbx_description
1 polymer ?
#
loop_
_entity_poly.entity_id
_entity_poly.type
_entity_poly.pdbx_seq_one_letter_code
_entity_poly.pdbx_strand_id
1 'polypeptide(L)'
;MYDLHSDTVVSNFIKIKRLQWLGPLERMTQERGVKMVAWKIPEGKRKRGRPNKKWEEVIEEDLAEKPIQEWRKNAKNRSEWRRISKLWA
;
A
#
# COMPACT_ATOMS: atom_id res chain seq x y z
N MET A 1 -15.11 3.56 18.49
CA MET A 1 -15.05 2.10 18.26
C MET A 1 -13.60 1.78 17.94
N TYR A 2 -12.86 1.21 18.89
CA TYR A 2 -11.46 0.84 18.66
C TYR A 2 -11.40 -0.32 17.67
N ASP A 3 -10.55 -0.22 16.66
CA ASP A 3 -10.21 -1.34 15.79
C ASP A 3 -9.39 -2.32 16.63
N LEU A 4 -10.03 -3.41 17.07
CA LEU A 4 -9.47 -4.41 17.99
C LEU A 4 -8.16 -5.05 17.47
N HIS A 5 -7.79 -4.78 16.22
CA HIS A 5 -6.69 -5.41 15.50
C HIS A 5 -5.64 -4.43 14.98
N SER A 6 -5.74 -3.12 15.25
CA SER A 6 -4.89 -2.08 14.64
C SER A 6 -3.40 -2.39 14.73
N ASP A 7 -2.97 -2.94 15.88
CA ASP A 7 -1.57 -3.14 16.26
C ASP A 7 -1.23 -4.59 16.62
N THR A 8 -1.92 -5.55 16.01
CA THR A 8 -1.55 -6.97 16.15
C THR A 8 -0.34 -7.33 15.28
N VAL A 9 0.42 -8.36 15.67
CA VAL A 9 1.55 -8.89 14.88
C VAL A 9 1.11 -9.24 13.45
N VAL A 10 -0.11 -9.76 13.29
CA VAL A 10 -0.68 -10.12 11.98
C VAL A 10 -0.99 -8.87 11.14
N SER A 11 -1.58 -7.83 11.75
CA SER A 11 -1.83 -6.55 11.08
C SER A 11 -0.51 -5.96 10.55
N ASN A 12 0.52 -5.88 11.40
CA ASN A 12 1.83 -5.38 11.02
C ASN A 12 2.46 -6.20 9.90
N PHE A 13 2.38 -7.54 9.97
CA PHE A 13 2.86 -8.41 8.90
C PHE A 13 2.19 -8.10 7.56
N ILE A 14 0.87 -7.92 7.53
CA ILE A 14 0.13 -7.58 6.31
C ILE A 14 0.57 -6.22 5.76
N LYS A 15 0.70 -5.20 6.62
CA LYS A 15 1.16 -3.85 6.23
C LYS A 15 2.57 -3.91 5.61
N ILE A 16 3.51 -4.61 6.24
CA ILE A 16 4.87 -4.82 5.70
C ILE A 16 4.82 -5.47 4.33
N LYS A 17 4.03 -6.54 4.16
CA LYS A 17 3.90 -7.24 2.86
C LYS A 17 3.33 -6.33 1.78
N ARG A 18 2.36 -5.49 2.13
CA ARG A 18 1.78 -4.49 1.23
C ARG A 18 2.85 -3.50 0.75
N LEU A 19 3.63 -2.94 1.66
CA LEU A 19 4.73 -2.03 1.34
C LEU A 19 5.82 -2.71 0.49
N GLN A 20 6.18 -3.96 0.83
CA GLN A 20 7.15 -4.73 0.03
C GLN A 20 6.70 -4.93 -1.42
N TRP A 21 5.39 -5.11 -1.65
CA TRP A 21 4.81 -5.26 -2.99
C TRP A 21 4.66 -3.92 -3.74
N LEU A 22 4.34 -2.85 -3.01
CA LEU A 22 4.17 -1.50 -3.55
C LEU A 22 5.42 -0.96 -4.25
N GLY A 23 6.61 -1.25 -3.72
CA GLY A 23 7.87 -0.79 -4.32
C GLY A 23 8.09 -1.30 -5.74
N PRO A 24 8.09 -2.64 -5.96
CA PRO A 24 8.11 -3.22 -7.30
C PRO A 24 6.98 -2.69 -8.19
N LEU A 25 5.75 -2.60 -7.68
CA LEU A 25 4.59 -2.08 -8.43
C LEU A 25 4.85 -0.67 -8.99
N GLU A 26 5.38 0.24 -8.18
CA GLU A 26 5.70 1.61 -8.61
C GLU A 26 6.78 1.68 -9.69
N ARG A 27 7.73 0.75 -9.66
CA ARG A 27 8.82 0.67 -10.64
C ARG A 27 8.42 -0.01 -11.95
N MET A 28 7.28 -0.73 -11.97
CA MET A 28 6.79 -1.32 -13.22
C MET A 28 6.44 -0.22 -14.22
N THR A 29 6.55 -0.54 -15.52
CA THR A 29 6.09 0.33 -16.59
C THR A 29 4.57 0.47 -16.54
N GLN A 30 4.01 1.54 -17.12
CA GLN A 30 2.57 1.82 -17.01
C GLN A 30 1.72 0.86 -17.83
N GLU A 31 2.31 0.23 -18.86
CA GLU A 31 1.64 -0.71 -19.76
C GLU A 31 1.45 -2.10 -19.11
N ARG A 32 2.12 -2.36 -17.98
CA ARG A 32 1.94 -3.60 -17.22
C ARG A 32 0.53 -3.64 -16.64
N GLY A 33 -0.23 -4.67 -17.00
CA GLY A 33 -1.59 -4.91 -16.49
C GLY A 33 -1.71 -4.82 -14.96
N VAL A 34 -0.72 -5.32 -14.22
CA VAL A 34 -0.71 -5.23 -12.75
C VAL A 34 -0.72 -3.78 -12.26
N LYS A 35 0.10 -2.90 -12.86
CA LYS A 35 0.17 -1.49 -12.50
C LYS A 35 -1.11 -0.75 -12.89
N MET A 36 -1.62 -1.03 -14.09
CA MET A 36 -2.90 -0.49 -14.54
C MET A 36 -4.02 -0.87 -13.58
N VAL A 37 -4.17 -2.14 -13.22
CA VAL A 37 -5.24 -2.61 -12.33
C VAL A 37 -5.10 -2.04 -10.92
N ALA A 38 -3.88 -1.94 -10.39
CA ALA A 38 -3.66 -1.42 -9.05
C ALA A 38 -4.06 0.05 -8.92
N TRP A 39 -3.85 0.87 -9.95
CA TRP A 39 -4.13 2.31 -9.93
C TRP A 39 -5.41 2.71 -10.66
N LYS A 40 -6.07 1.79 -11.36
CA LYS A 40 -7.33 2.07 -12.04
C LYS A 40 -8.44 2.24 -11.01
N ILE A 41 -9.18 3.34 -11.12
CA ILE A 41 -10.41 3.58 -10.38
C ILE A 41 -11.55 2.91 -11.17
N PRO A 42 -12.13 1.79 -10.69
CA PRO A 42 -13.23 1.14 -11.40
C PRO A 42 -14.49 2.00 -11.29
N GLU A 43 -15.14 2.22 -12.42
CA GLU A 43 -16.41 2.94 -12.47
C GLU A 43 -17.58 2.06 -12.02
N GLY A 44 -18.67 2.70 -11.59
CA GLY A 44 -19.93 2.04 -11.20
C GLY A 44 -20.15 1.89 -9.69
N LYS A 45 -21.32 1.35 -9.33
CA LYS A 45 -21.74 1.18 -7.93
C LYS A 45 -21.03 -0.02 -7.30
N ARG A 46 -20.41 0.17 -6.13
CA ARG A 46 -19.84 -0.94 -5.36
C ARG A 46 -20.95 -1.90 -4.93
N LYS A 47 -20.69 -3.21 -5.06
CA LYS A 47 -21.61 -4.25 -4.55
C LYS A 47 -21.67 -4.21 -3.02
N ARG A 48 -22.82 -4.57 -2.46
CA ARG A 48 -23.02 -4.70 -1.01
C ARG A 48 -21.99 -5.68 -0.43
N GLY A 49 -21.36 -5.31 0.69
CA GLY A 49 -20.34 -6.12 1.37
C GLY A 49 -18.91 -5.94 0.86
N ARG A 50 -18.68 -5.25 -0.26
CA ARG A 50 -17.32 -4.91 -0.68
C ARG A 50 -16.74 -3.87 0.29
N PRO A 51 -15.50 -4.03 0.78
CA PRO A 51 -14.85 -2.99 1.58
C PRO A 51 -14.89 -1.64 0.87
N ASN A 52 -15.22 -0.59 1.63
CA ASN A 52 -15.35 0.75 1.08
C ASN A 52 -14.00 1.32 0.62
N LYS A 53 -12.92 0.97 1.35
CA LYS A 53 -11.58 1.49 1.11
C LYS A 53 -11.01 1.01 -0.22
N LYS A 54 -10.42 1.93 -0.96
CA LYS A 54 -9.65 1.67 -2.19
C LYS A 54 -8.24 1.20 -1.83
N TRP A 55 -7.59 0.53 -2.77
CA TRP A 55 -6.18 0.15 -2.64
C TRP A 55 -5.27 1.34 -2.29
N GLU A 56 -5.42 2.47 -2.98
CA GLU A 56 -4.66 3.70 -2.73
C GLU A 56 -4.92 4.24 -1.31
N GLU A 57 -6.18 4.34 -0.90
CA GLU A 57 -6.56 4.79 0.45
C GLU A 57 -5.94 3.90 1.54
N VAL A 58 -5.93 2.57 1.33
CA VAL A 58 -5.32 1.63 2.28
C VAL A 58 -3.80 1.81 2.37
N ILE A 59 -3.12 2.08 1.26
CA ILE A 59 -1.68 2.35 1.26
C ILE A 59 -1.39 3.68 1.96
N GLU A 60 -2.18 4.71 1.68
CA GLU A 60 -1.99 6.03 2.29
C GLU A 60 -2.21 5.97 3.79
N GLU A 61 -3.21 5.21 4.26
CA GLU A 61 -3.42 4.94 5.68
C GLU A 61 -2.24 4.21 6.32
N ASP A 62 -1.72 3.13 5.71
CA ASP A 62 -0.52 2.47 6.22
C ASP A 62 0.63 3.49 6.31
N LEU A 63 0.91 4.19 5.22
CA LEU A 63 2.06 5.10 5.17
C LEU A 63 1.91 6.29 6.12
N ALA A 64 0.69 6.73 6.42
CA ALA A 64 0.41 7.81 7.37
C ALA A 64 0.76 7.44 8.82
N GLU A 65 0.81 6.15 9.17
CA GLU A 65 1.24 5.71 10.52
C GLU A 65 2.73 6.01 10.80
N LYS A 66 3.51 6.35 9.77
CA LYS A 66 4.94 6.66 9.88
C LYS A 66 5.29 7.95 9.13
N PRO A 67 6.38 8.64 9.48
CA PRO A 67 6.77 9.89 8.83
C PRO A 67 7.48 9.66 7.49
N ILE A 68 6.86 8.90 6.58
CA ILE A 68 7.42 8.65 5.23
C ILE A 68 6.85 9.70 4.28
N GLN A 69 7.64 10.71 3.99
CA GLN A 69 7.31 11.69 2.96
C GLN A 69 7.73 11.19 1.57
N GLU A 70 7.02 11.61 0.53
CA GLU A 70 7.35 11.34 -0.88
C GLU A 70 7.53 9.84 -1.20
N TRP A 71 6.72 8.96 -0.61
CA TRP A 71 6.89 7.50 -0.75
C TRP A 71 6.97 7.01 -2.20
N ARG A 72 6.28 7.66 -3.15
CA ARG A 72 6.35 7.34 -4.60
C ARG A 72 7.76 7.53 -5.16
N LYS A 73 8.48 8.57 -4.72
CA LYS A 73 9.88 8.81 -5.10
C LYS A 73 10.79 7.77 -4.44
N ASN A 74 10.56 7.48 -3.17
CA ASN A 74 11.34 6.48 -2.44
C ASN A 74 11.15 5.07 -3.04
N ALA A 75 9.94 4.73 -3.48
CA ALA A 75 9.61 3.46 -4.12
C ALA A 75 10.37 3.22 -5.43
N LYS A 76 10.70 4.30 -6.17
CA LYS A 76 11.56 4.22 -7.37
C LYS A 76 12.98 3.79 -7.04
N ASN A 77 13.50 4.16 -5.86
CA ASN A 77 14.80 3.71 -5.39
C ASN A 77 14.69 2.40 -4.60
N ARG A 78 15.27 1.31 -5.15
CA ARG A 78 15.17 -0.02 -4.54
C ARG A 78 15.84 -0.11 -3.16
N SER A 79 16.98 0.56 -2.95
CA SER A 79 17.69 0.50 -1.66
C SER A 79 16.93 1.26 -0.58
N GLU A 80 16.47 2.46 -0.92
CA GLU A 80 15.69 3.30 0.00
C GLU A 80 14.36 2.64 0.36
N TRP A 81 13.64 2.10 -0.63
CA TRP A 81 12.40 1.38 -0.37
C TRP A 81 12.59 0.15 0.52
N ARG A 82 13.71 -0.57 0.35
CA ARG A 82 14.02 -1.71 1.21
C ARG A 82 14.27 -1.25 2.65
N ARG A 83 14.98 -0.13 2.85
CA ARG A 83 15.18 0.47 4.18
C ARG A 83 13.85 0.83 4.82
N ILE A 84 12.99 1.51 4.10
CA ILE A 84 11.64 1.88 4.55
C ILE A 84 10.83 0.64 4.96
N SER A 85 10.79 -0.39 4.11
CA SER A 85 10.03 -1.62 4.41
C SER A 85 10.58 -2.40 5.62
N LYS A 86 11.85 -2.22 5.97
CA LYS A 86 12.48 -2.81 7.16
C LYS A 86 12.21 -2.00 8.43
N LEU A 87 12.03 -0.68 8.34
CA LEU A 87 11.61 0.15 9.49
C LEU A 87 10.21 -0.25 10.02
N TRP A 88 9.46 -0.96 9.19
CA TRP A 88 8.13 -1.48 9.47
C TRP A 88 8.12 -2.90 10.04
N ALA A 89 9.23 -3.65 9.97
CA ALA A 89 9.37 -5.03 10.43
C ALA A 89 9.95 -5.09 11.84
#